data_AF-A0A395LHK4-F1
#
_entry.id   AF-A0A395LHK4-F1
#
_cell.length_a   1.000
_cell.length_b   1.000
_cell.length_c   1.000
_cell.angle_alpha   90.00
_cell.angle_beta   90.00
_cell.angle_gamma   90.00
#
_symmetry.space_group_name_H-M   'P 1'
#
loop_
_entity.id
_entity.type
_entity.pdbx_description
1 polymer ?
#
loop_
_entity_poly.entity_id
_entity_poly.type
_entity_poly.pdbx_seq_one_letter_code
_entity_poly.pdbx_strand_id
1 'polypeptide(L)'
;MNTLPSTEGENGGMRAVVEYSGFQPQRTEEIPEEHKPYLDKVLGMHPFDDVPGNVSGGTNLPNQKPVSIEALSPEMRREVSDRLAHHRPEDHDRFEAQYVAEAIKAKRGKIRAMTGVGKEALPFHREQAEIAGRYYELQRRRDALQDDLDRVREYTTETDPETGAAKPAEIMAITGTRRAAYEDQVIELDRQMRLLVGPDGSYGIEAQKRLEETLRKSAAILYDRAQVQQEEAEAKRRAAEAEREERINRRVDSLKTMRTGKR
;
A
#
# COMPACT_ATOMS: atom_id res chain seq x y z
N MET A 1 19.49 40.25 -8.84
CA MET A 1 20.02 38.88 -8.76
C MET A 1 19.50 38.28 -7.46
N ASN A 2 18.57 37.33 -7.55
CA ASN A 2 18.03 36.61 -6.39
C ASN A 2 18.76 35.27 -6.31
N THR A 3 19.64 35.14 -5.33
CA THR A 3 20.22 33.87 -4.90
C THR A 3 19.13 33.08 -4.19
N LEU A 4 18.73 31.94 -4.76
CA LEU A 4 17.95 30.94 -4.05
C LEU A 4 18.90 30.18 -3.11
N PRO A 5 18.51 29.93 -1.85
CA PRO A 5 19.32 29.16 -0.93
C PRO A 5 19.34 27.69 -1.35
N SER A 6 20.54 27.14 -1.45
CA SER A 6 20.82 25.71 -1.50
C SER A 6 20.30 25.06 -0.22
N THR A 7 19.16 24.37 -0.32
CA THR A 7 18.77 23.40 0.69
C THR A 7 19.62 22.15 0.48
N GLU A 8 20.68 22.02 1.28
CA GLU A 8 21.18 20.72 1.70
C GLU A 8 20.04 20.00 2.43
N GLY A 9 19.26 19.25 1.66
CA GLY A 9 18.23 18.35 2.16
C GLY A 9 18.81 16.95 2.19
N GLU A 10 18.94 16.43 3.39
CA GLU A 10 19.27 15.04 3.72
C GLU A 10 18.67 14.05 2.72
N ASN A 11 19.40 12.96 2.46
CA ASN A 11 18.90 11.73 1.83
C ASN A 11 17.78 11.10 2.68
N GLY A 12 16.65 11.78 2.80
CA GLY A 12 15.39 11.25 3.26
C GLY A 12 14.84 10.42 2.11
N GLY A 13 15.29 9.17 2.02
CA GLY A 13 14.72 8.19 1.11
C GLY A 13 13.21 8.27 1.23
N MET A 14 12.54 8.74 0.17
CA MET A 14 11.10 9.01 0.20
C MET A 14 10.37 7.73 0.60
N ARG A 15 10.03 7.68 1.88
CA ARG A 15 9.00 6.82 2.44
C ARG A 15 7.69 7.44 2.01
N ALA A 16 7.31 7.29 0.73
CA ALA A 16 5.91 7.32 0.39
C ALA A 16 5.28 6.03 0.94
N VAL A 17 5.32 5.86 2.26
CA VAL A 17 4.24 5.24 2.99
C VAL A 17 3.15 6.29 2.84
N VAL A 18 2.12 5.99 2.06
CA VAL A 18 0.88 6.74 2.11
C VAL A 18 0.33 6.45 3.51
N GLU A 19 0.84 7.19 4.50
CA GLU A 19 0.27 7.22 5.83
C GLU A 19 -1.15 7.74 5.63
N TYR A 20 -2.10 6.95 6.09
CA TYR A 20 -3.53 7.08 5.92
C TYR A 20 -3.99 8.55 6.10
N SER A 21 -3.98 9.33 5.03
CA SER A 21 -4.37 10.74 5.04
C SER A 21 -5.87 10.79 4.80
N GLY A 22 -6.63 10.86 5.88
CA GLY A 22 -8.07 11.12 5.98
C GLY A 22 -8.83 11.31 4.66
N PHE A 23 -9.07 10.20 3.94
CA PHE A 23 -9.91 10.20 2.76
C PHE A 23 -11.32 10.66 3.15
N GLN A 24 -11.71 11.86 2.70
CA GLN A 24 -13.09 12.31 2.74
C GLN A 24 -13.68 12.19 1.34
N PRO A 25 -14.56 11.20 1.07
CA PRO A 25 -15.18 11.05 -0.23
C PRO A 25 -16.04 12.29 -0.54
N GLN A 26 -15.71 13.01 -1.62
CA GLN A 26 -16.52 14.12 -2.11
C GLN A 26 -17.50 13.65 -3.19
N ARG A 27 -18.80 13.73 -2.86
CA ARG A 27 -20.00 13.66 -3.72
C ARG A 27 -20.48 12.28 -4.20
N THR A 28 -21.48 11.83 -3.44
CA THR A 28 -22.48 10.78 -3.64
C THR A 28 -23.19 10.81 -5.01
N GLU A 29 -22.85 9.86 -5.88
CA GLU A 29 -23.93 9.01 -6.41
C GLU A 29 -24.39 8.14 -5.24
N GLU A 30 -25.69 8.07 -4.96
CA GLU A 30 -26.23 7.43 -3.75
C GLU A 30 -25.80 5.97 -3.66
N ILE A 31 -24.76 5.71 -2.85
CA ILE A 31 -24.37 4.36 -2.48
C ILE A 31 -25.57 3.75 -1.72
N PRO A 32 -26.04 2.55 -2.10
CA PRO A 32 -27.13 1.89 -1.39
C PRO A 32 -26.87 1.86 0.12
N GLU A 33 -27.88 2.17 0.93
CA GLU A 33 -27.69 2.29 2.39
C GLU A 33 -27.12 1.01 3.01
N GLU A 34 -27.50 -0.14 2.46
CA GLU A 34 -27.04 -1.47 2.87
C GLU A 34 -25.53 -1.68 2.70
N HIS A 35 -24.89 -0.94 1.79
CA HIS A 35 -23.46 -1.03 1.53
C HIS A 35 -22.63 -0.12 2.45
N LYS A 36 -23.24 0.88 3.12
CA LYS A 36 -22.55 1.85 3.98
C LYS A 36 -21.68 1.19 5.07
N PRO A 37 -22.15 0.16 5.81
CA PRO A 37 -21.33 -0.51 6.82
C PRO A 37 -20.08 -1.20 6.26
N TYR A 38 -20.12 -1.57 4.98
CA TYR A 38 -19.01 -2.22 4.31
C TYR A 38 -17.99 -1.22 3.77
N LEU A 39 -18.36 0.03 3.54
CA LEU A 39 -17.40 1.09 3.18
C LEU A 39 -16.37 1.30 4.30
N ASP A 40 -16.84 1.45 5.53
CA ASP A 40 -15.96 1.63 6.70
C ASP A 40 -15.04 0.41 6.90
N LYS A 41 -15.56 -0.79 6.60
CA LYS A 41 -14.76 -2.01 6.64
C LYS A 41 -13.69 -2.04 5.56
N VAL A 42 -13.97 -1.57 4.35
CA VAL A 42 -12.96 -1.47 3.28
C VAL A 42 -11.91 -0.44 3.66
N LEU A 43 -12.33 0.75 4.10
CA LEU A 43 -11.42 1.84 4.46
C LEU A 43 -10.56 1.50 5.69
N GLY A 44 -11.10 0.76 6.66
CA GLY A 44 -10.36 0.32 7.84
C GLY A 44 -9.29 -0.74 7.59
N MET A 45 -9.21 -1.32 6.38
CA MET A 45 -8.19 -2.31 6.03
C MET A 45 -6.90 -1.60 5.56
N HIS A 46 -5.76 -2.04 6.07
CA HIS A 46 -4.48 -1.57 5.57
C HIS A 46 -4.22 -2.11 4.15
N PRO A 47 -3.96 -1.24 3.15
CA PRO A 47 -3.91 -1.61 1.74
C PRO A 47 -2.83 -2.61 1.36
N PHE A 48 -1.80 -2.73 2.19
CA PHE A 48 -0.67 -3.61 1.91
C PHE A 48 -0.50 -4.72 2.93
N ASP A 49 -1.22 -4.70 4.06
CA ASP A 49 -1.00 -5.66 5.14
C ASP A 49 -2.20 -6.56 5.40
N ASP A 50 -3.41 -6.01 5.28
CA ASP A 50 -4.64 -6.74 5.63
C ASP A 50 -5.26 -7.45 4.41
N VAL A 51 -4.70 -7.24 3.23
CA VAL A 51 -5.14 -7.87 1.99
C VAL A 51 -4.21 -9.00 1.53
N PRO A 52 -4.75 -10.03 0.84
CA PRO A 52 -3.94 -11.05 0.21
C PRO A 52 -2.86 -10.44 -0.68
N GLY A 53 -1.61 -10.85 -0.46
CA GLY A 53 -0.47 -10.38 -1.23
C GLY A 53 0.02 -11.38 -2.26
N ASN A 54 0.69 -10.89 -3.30
CA ASN A 54 1.46 -11.66 -4.28
C ASN A 54 2.86 -12.05 -3.77
N VAL A 55 3.36 -11.39 -2.73
CA VAL A 55 4.62 -11.74 -2.05
C VAL A 55 4.32 -12.71 -0.92
N SER A 56 4.78 -13.96 -1.04
CA SER A 56 4.77 -14.94 0.04
C SER A 56 5.78 -14.54 1.11
N GLY A 57 5.32 -13.88 2.16
CA GLY A 57 6.07 -13.81 3.41
C GLY A 57 5.77 -15.08 4.21
N GLY A 58 6.77 -15.87 4.56
CA GLY A 58 6.61 -17.05 5.41
C GLY A 58 6.06 -16.78 6.83
N THR A 59 5.63 -15.55 7.11
CA THR A 59 5.34 -15.03 8.45
C THR A 59 3.92 -15.27 8.95
N ASN A 60 3.04 -15.91 8.19
CA ASN A 60 1.68 -16.26 8.65
C ASN A 60 1.59 -17.65 9.31
N LEU A 61 2.70 -18.26 9.71
CA LEU A 61 2.70 -19.49 10.49
C LEU A 61 2.91 -19.14 11.96
N PRO A 62 1.98 -19.49 12.87
CA PRO A 62 2.02 -19.12 14.29
C PRO A 62 3.23 -19.70 15.08
N ASN A 63 4.17 -20.38 14.42
CA ASN A 63 5.29 -21.10 15.02
C ASN A 63 6.66 -20.85 14.34
N GLN A 64 6.83 -19.79 13.54
CA GLN A 64 8.19 -19.47 13.07
C GLN A 64 8.99 -18.77 14.18
N LYS A 65 10.22 -19.25 14.41
CA LYS A 65 11.20 -18.57 15.26
C LYS A 65 11.32 -17.10 14.82
N PRO A 66 11.46 -16.14 15.75
CA PRO A 66 11.67 -14.75 15.38
C PRO A 66 12.86 -14.67 14.42
N VAL A 67 12.65 -14.02 13.29
CA VAL A 67 13.70 -13.75 12.32
C VAL A 67 14.72 -12.88 13.04
N SER A 68 15.96 -13.35 13.17
CA SER A 68 17.04 -12.55 13.77
C SER A 68 17.45 -11.42 12.82
N ILE A 69 17.98 -10.34 13.37
CA ILE A 69 18.58 -9.23 12.64
C ILE A 69 19.59 -9.70 11.57
N GLU A 70 20.33 -10.79 11.80
CA GLU A 70 21.32 -11.32 10.85
C GLU A 70 20.73 -11.77 9.51
N ALA A 71 19.46 -12.17 9.50
CA ALA A 71 18.76 -12.60 8.29
C ALA A 71 18.30 -11.42 7.42
N LEU A 72 18.44 -10.18 7.90
CA LEU A 72 18.08 -8.97 7.14
C LEU A 72 19.17 -8.57 6.14
N SER A 73 18.80 -7.75 5.15
CA SER A 73 19.79 -7.12 4.27
C SER A 73 20.69 -6.16 5.05
N PRO A 74 21.92 -5.84 4.58
CA PRO A 74 22.83 -4.96 5.30
C PRO A 74 22.24 -3.59 5.64
N GLU A 75 21.42 -3.02 4.75
CA GLU A 75 20.73 -1.75 4.97
C GLU A 75 19.68 -1.85 6.08
N MET A 76 18.83 -2.89 6.05
CA MET A 76 17.80 -3.11 7.07
C MET A 76 18.40 -3.45 8.43
N ARG A 77 19.54 -4.16 8.45
CA ARG A 77 20.31 -4.40 9.67
C ARG A 77 20.75 -3.11 10.32
N ARG A 78 21.32 -2.17 9.55
CA ARG A 78 21.72 -0.87 10.08
C ARG A 78 20.53 -0.14 10.70
N GLU A 79 19.40 -0.07 10.00
CA GLU A 79 18.20 0.58 10.55
C GLU A 79 17.73 -0.04 11.87
N VAL A 80 17.69 -1.37 11.96
CA VAL A 80 17.28 -2.05 13.20
C VAL A 80 18.32 -1.85 14.31
N SER A 81 19.61 -1.97 14.00
CA SER A 81 20.69 -1.73 14.96
C SER A 81 20.69 -0.30 15.50
N ASP A 82 20.46 0.69 14.63
CA ASP A 82 20.38 2.10 15.02
C ASP A 82 19.20 2.33 15.98
N ARG A 83 18.06 1.68 15.74
CA ARG A 83 16.91 1.72 16.67
C ARG A 83 17.21 1.02 17.99
N LEU A 84 17.87 -0.14 17.95
CA LEU A 84 18.26 -0.88 19.16
C LEU A 84 19.28 -0.12 20.00
N ALA A 85 20.15 0.68 19.39
CA ALA A 85 21.14 1.51 20.11
C ALA A 85 20.51 2.53 21.06
N HIS A 86 19.23 2.87 20.88
CA HIS A 86 18.48 3.76 21.79
C HIS A 86 17.92 3.04 23.02
N HIS A 87 18.04 1.71 23.08
CA HIS A 87 17.60 0.87 24.21
C HIS A 87 18.78 0.29 24.98
N ARG A 88 18.53 -0.08 26.23
CA ARG A 88 19.53 -0.76 27.05
C ARG A 88 19.79 -2.16 26.51
N PRO A 89 21.03 -2.70 26.59
CA PRO A 89 21.36 -4.05 26.11
C PRO A 89 20.45 -5.15 26.65
N GLU A 90 19.97 -5.01 27.89
CA GLU A 90 19.07 -5.96 28.55
C GLU A 90 17.70 -6.07 27.86
N ASP A 91 17.27 -5.01 27.16
CA ASP A 91 15.99 -4.95 26.45
C ASP A 91 16.12 -5.28 24.95
N HIS A 92 17.35 -5.47 24.45
CA HIS A 92 17.61 -5.66 23.01
C HIS A 92 16.89 -6.88 22.44
N ASP A 93 16.95 -8.03 23.11
CA ASP A 93 16.28 -9.26 22.66
C ASP A 93 14.76 -9.08 22.53
N ARG A 94 14.16 -8.27 23.42
CA ARG A 94 12.72 -7.98 23.39
C ARG A 94 12.34 -7.09 22.22
N PHE A 95 13.12 -6.05 21.96
CA PHE A 95 12.82 -5.07 20.91
C PHE A 95 13.34 -5.50 19.53
N GLU A 96 14.34 -6.38 19.44
CA GLU A 96 14.90 -6.86 18.18
C GLU A 96 13.81 -7.54 17.35
N ALA A 97 13.09 -8.49 17.93
CA ALA A 97 12.02 -9.20 17.23
C ALA A 97 10.94 -8.23 16.71
N GLN A 98 10.61 -7.20 17.50
CA GLN A 98 9.65 -6.17 17.09
C GLN A 98 10.17 -5.35 15.90
N TYR A 99 11.39 -4.82 15.98
CA TYR A 99 11.96 -3.98 14.93
C TYR A 99 12.28 -4.75 13.65
N VAL A 100 12.71 -6.01 13.76
CA VAL A 100 12.87 -6.89 12.61
C VAL A 100 11.52 -7.12 11.93
N ALA A 101 10.45 -7.39 12.70
CA ALA A 101 9.12 -7.55 12.15
C ALA A 101 8.60 -6.28 11.45
N GLU A 102 8.82 -5.11 12.06
CA GLU A 102 8.48 -3.80 11.47
C GLU A 102 9.26 -3.54 10.18
N ALA A 103 10.56 -3.82 10.15
CA ALA A 103 11.39 -3.64 8.96
C ALA A 103 10.96 -4.56 7.82
N ILE A 104 10.68 -5.83 8.10
CA ILE A 104 10.15 -6.79 7.11
C ILE A 104 8.77 -6.32 6.61
N LYS A 105 7.89 -5.88 7.51
CA LYS A 105 6.56 -5.36 7.17
C LYS A 105 6.65 -4.14 6.26
N ALA A 106 7.49 -3.17 6.60
CA ALA A 106 7.73 -1.97 5.80
C ALA A 106 8.30 -2.32 4.40
N LYS A 107 9.28 -3.22 4.34
CA LYS A 107 9.84 -3.68 3.06
C LYS A 107 8.80 -4.39 2.20
N ARG A 108 7.95 -5.23 2.81
CA ARG A 108 6.84 -5.91 2.13
C ARG A 108 5.82 -4.91 1.61
N GLY A 109 5.45 -3.91 2.41
CA GLY A 109 4.58 -2.81 1.99
C GLY A 109 5.14 -2.10 0.76
N LYS A 110 6.43 -1.75 0.78
CA LYS A 110 7.12 -1.13 -0.36
C LYS A 110 7.12 -2.03 -1.61
N ILE A 111 7.39 -3.32 -1.46
CA ILE A 111 7.34 -4.26 -2.60
C ILE A 111 5.92 -4.33 -3.16
N ARG A 112 4.89 -4.48 -2.32
CA ARG A 112 3.49 -4.54 -2.75
C ARG A 112 3.03 -3.23 -3.40
N ALA A 113 3.51 -2.09 -2.94
CA ALA A 113 3.26 -0.80 -3.59
C ALA A 113 3.86 -0.74 -5.01
N MET A 114 4.99 -1.43 -5.26
CA MET A 114 5.61 -1.47 -6.59
C MET A 114 5.05 -2.59 -7.49
N THR A 115 4.79 -3.77 -6.91
CA THR A 115 4.44 -4.99 -7.67
C THR A 115 2.94 -5.27 -7.70
N GLY A 116 2.14 -4.47 -7.00
CA GLY A 116 0.72 -4.72 -6.77
C GLY A 116 0.45 -5.68 -5.62
N VAL A 117 -0.84 -5.88 -5.33
CA VAL A 117 -1.36 -6.85 -4.34
C VAL A 117 -1.92 -8.11 -5.04
N GLY A 118 -2.33 -9.11 -4.27
CA GLY A 118 -2.86 -10.37 -4.82
C GLY A 118 -4.17 -10.19 -5.59
N LYS A 119 -4.46 -11.14 -6.50
CA LYS A 119 -5.69 -11.11 -7.32
C LYS A 119 -6.98 -11.15 -6.50
N GLU A 120 -6.92 -11.79 -5.33
CA GLU A 120 -8.04 -11.92 -4.37
C GLU A 120 -8.23 -10.68 -3.48
N ALA A 121 -7.34 -9.68 -3.56
CA ALA A 121 -7.54 -8.43 -2.86
C ALA A 121 -8.75 -7.68 -3.41
N LEU A 122 -9.43 -6.94 -2.53
CA LEU A 122 -10.56 -6.11 -2.94
C LEU A 122 -10.13 -5.09 -4.00
N PRO A 123 -11.01 -4.74 -4.96
CA PRO A 123 -10.71 -3.78 -6.02
C PRO A 123 -10.10 -2.47 -5.53
N PHE A 124 -10.58 -1.93 -4.41
CA PHE A 124 -10.08 -0.70 -3.81
C PHE A 124 -8.58 -0.76 -3.48
N HIS A 125 -8.15 -1.82 -2.78
CA HIS A 125 -6.76 -1.98 -2.39
C HIS A 125 -5.85 -2.30 -3.58
N ARG A 126 -6.39 -2.99 -4.59
CA ARG A 126 -5.69 -3.19 -5.87
C ARG A 126 -5.41 -1.86 -6.56
N GLU A 127 -6.42 -0.99 -6.58
CA GLU A 127 -6.34 0.34 -7.17
C GLU A 127 -5.32 1.22 -6.43
N GLN A 128 -5.31 1.19 -5.10
CA GLN A 128 -4.30 1.89 -4.29
C GLN A 128 -2.87 1.44 -4.63
N ALA A 129 -2.67 0.13 -4.77
CA ALA A 129 -1.36 -0.41 -5.14
C ALA A 129 -0.97 -0.05 -6.58
N GLU A 130 -1.92 -0.03 -7.51
CA GLU A 130 -1.67 0.38 -8.90
C GLU A 130 -1.29 1.86 -8.99
N ILE A 131 -2.01 2.73 -8.28
CA ILE A 131 -1.71 4.17 -8.20
C ILE A 131 -0.30 4.38 -7.63
N ALA A 132 0.03 3.69 -6.54
CA ALA A 132 1.36 3.77 -5.94
C ALA A 132 2.45 3.32 -6.93
N GLY A 133 2.27 2.17 -7.58
CA GLY A 133 3.22 1.66 -8.57
C GLY A 133 3.44 2.63 -9.72
N ARG A 134 2.35 3.18 -10.28
CA ARG A 134 2.43 4.17 -11.37
C ARG A 134 3.11 5.45 -10.95
N TYR A 135 2.85 5.94 -9.74
CA TYR A 135 3.54 7.10 -9.18
C TYR A 135 5.06 6.84 -9.09
N TYR A 136 5.48 5.70 -8.55
CA TYR A 136 6.89 5.32 -8.47
C TYR A 136 7.56 5.23 -9.85
N GLU A 137 6.88 4.69 -10.86
CA GLU A 137 7.40 4.63 -12.23
C GLU A 137 7.58 6.03 -12.83
N LEU A 138 6.62 6.93 -12.65
CA LEU A 138 6.70 8.32 -13.12
C LEU A 138 7.83 9.06 -12.43
N GLN A 139 7.94 8.93 -11.11
CA GLN A 139 9.00 9.53 -10.31
C GLN A 139 10.38 9.06 -10.79
N ARG A 140 10.57 7.75 -10.98
CA ARG A 140 11.84 7.21 -11.48
C ARG A 140 12.21 7.76 -12.86
N ARG A 141 11.23 7.92 -13.76
CA ARG A 141 11.47 8.52 -15.08
C ARG A 141 11.83 10.00 -14.98
N ARG A 142 11.13 10.72 -14.10
CA ARG A 142 11.39 12.15 -13.82
C ARG A 142 12.79 12.34 -13.28
N ASP A 143 13.21 11.52 -12.31
CA ASP A 143 14.55 11.58 -11.73
C ASP A 143 15.63 11.23 -12.75
N ALA A 144 15.41 10.23 -13.61
CA ALA A 144 16.36 9.91 -14.68
C ALA A 144 16.53 11.06 -15.69
N LEU A 145 15.44 11.75 -16.06
CA LEU A 145 15.51 12.92 -16.93
C LEU A 145 16.19 14.10 -16.23
N GLN A 146 15.94 14.29 -14.94
CA GLN A 146 16.59 15.32 -14.14
C GLN A 146 18.10 15.07 -14.04
N ASP A 147 18.52 13.83 -13.78
CA ASP A 147 19.92 13.43 -13.76
C ASP A 147 20.62 13.68 -15.12
N ASP A 148 19.91 13.47 -16.23
CA ASP A 148 20.42 13.76 -17.57
C ASP A 148 20.49 15.28 -17.84
N LEU A 149 19.55 16.07 -17.31
CA LEU A 149 19.55 17.54 -17.38
C LEU A 149 20.67 18.17 -16.55
N ASP A 150 20.99 17.59 -15.40
CA ASP A 150 21.98 18.09 -14.45
C ASP A 150 23.39 17.53 -14.72
N ARG A 151 23.52 16.59 -15.66
CA ARG A 151 24.82 16.02 -16.04
C ARG A 151 25.71 17.09 -16.66
N VAL A 152 26.85 17.36 -16.01
CA VAL A 152 27.93 18.19 -16.55
C VAL A 152 28.79 17.36 -17.51
N ARG A 153 29.07 17.89 -18.70
CA ARG A 153 29.96 17.26 -19.69
C ARG A 153 31.40 17.72 -19.53
N GLU A 154 31.59 19.02 -19.34
CA GLU A 154 32.90 19.66 -19.28
C GLU A 154 32.83 20.89 -18.38
N TYR A 155 33.97 21.29 -17.83
CA TYR A 155 34.14 22.54 -17.13
C TYR A 155 34.98 23.48 -17.99
N THR A 156 34.46 24.66 -18.28
CA THR A 156 35.25 25.74 -18.91
C THR A 156 35.69 26.74 -17.86
N THR A 157 36.62 27.63 -18.20
CA THR A 157 37.03 28.72 -17.32
C THR A 157 36.34 29.99 -17.76
N GLU A 158 35.55 30.58 -16.87
CA GLU A 158 34.89 31.87 -17.07
C GLU A 158 35.51 32.89 -16.11
N THR A 159 35.67 34.13 -16.54
CA THR A 159 36.16 35.20 -15.67
C THR A 159 34.98 35.79 -14.90
N ASP A 160 35.08 35.79 -13.57
CA ASP A 160 34.08 36.42 -12.72
C ASP A 160 34.03 37.94 -12.97
N PRO A 161 32.89 38.50 -13.40
CA PRO A 161 32.79 39.93 -13.74
C PRO A 161 32.98 40.85 -12.53
N GLU A 162 32.79 40.37 -11.30
CA GLU A 162 32.93 41.17 -10.08
C GLU A 162 34.35 41.18 -9.52
N THR A 163 35.06 40.04 -9.59
CA THR A 163 36.38 39.87 -8.96
C THR A 163 37.54 39.80 -9.96
N GLY A 164 37.26 39.58 -11.24
CA GLY A 164 38.26 39.36 -12.29
C GLY A 164 38.98 38.01 -12.18
N ALA A 165 38.61 37.16 -11.21
CA ALA A 165 39.22 35.85 -11.01
C ALA A 165 38.66 34.81 -11.99
N ALA A 166 39.50 33.89 -12.42
CA ALA A 166 39.09 32.72 -13.19
C ALA A 166 38.28 31.77 -12.29
N LYS A 167 37.04 31.47 -12.68
CA LYS A 167 36.17 30.48 -12.03
C LYS A 167 35.79 29.36 -13.01
N PRO A 168 35.67 28.10 -12.53
CA PRO A 168 35.11 27.05 -13.36
C PRO A 168 33.63 27.31 -13.63
N ALA A 169 33.22 27.20 -14.89
CA ALA A 169 31.84 27.26 -15.35
C ALA A 169 31.44 25.92 -15.98
N GLU A 170 30.28 25.41 -15.58
CA GLU A 170 29.79 24.10 -16.00
C GLU A 170 29.18 24.15 -17.40
N ILE A 171 29.64 23.27 -18.29
CA ILE A 171 29.01 23.00 -19.57
C ILE A 171 28.16 21.75 -19.42
N MET A 172 26.83 21.96 -19.40
CA MET A 172 25.86 20.89 -19.31
C MET A 172 25.95 19.94 -20.52
N ALA A 173 25.73 18.65 -20.29
CA ALA A 173 25.77 17.61 -21.32
C ALA A 173 24.64 17.75 -22.34
N ILE A 174 23.51 18.32 -21.93
CA ILE A 174 22.35 18.59 -22.78
C ILE A 174 22.06 20.09 -22.79
N THR A 175 22.01 20.68 -23.98
CA THR A 175 21.77 22.12 -24.20
C THR A 175 20.77 22.37 -25.34
N GLY A 176 20.31 23.61 -25.47
CA GLY A 176 19.45 24.07 -26.57
C GLY A 176 18.09 23.36 -26.62
N THR A 177 17.63 23.04 -27.84
CA THR A 177 16.31 22.43 -28.09
C THR A 177 16.11 21.08 -27.41
N ARG A 178 17.19 20.29 -27.26
CA ARG A 178 17.13 19.00 -26.57
C ARG A 178 16.90 19.17 -25.07
N ARG A 179 17.50 20.20 -24.47
CA ARG A 179 17.29 20.52 -23.05
C ARG A 179 15.84 20.95 -22.81
N ALA A 180 15.33 21.86 -23.64
CA ALA A 180 13.93 22.30 -23.57
C ALA A 180 12.95 21.11 -23.67
N ALA A 181 13.20 20.16 -24.57
CA ALA A 181 12.35 18.97 -24.70
C ALA A 181 12.38 18.06 -23.46
N TYR A 182 13.50 18.00 -22.73
CA TYR A 182 13.60 17.22 -21.49
C TYR A 182 12.90 17.97 -20.34
N GLU A 183 13.05 19.29 -20.27
CA GLU A 183 12.35 20.14 -19.31
C GLU A 183 10.82 20.04 -19.49
N ASP A 184 10.33 20.07 -20.73
CA ASP A 184 8.90 19.85 -21.05
C ASP A 184 8.41 18.48 -20.60
N GLN A 185 9.23 17.43 -20.77
CA GLN A 185 8.90 16.08 -20.30
C GLN A 185 8.84 16.01 -18.78
N VAL A 186 9.77 16.66 -18.07
CA VAL A 186 9.73 16.74 -16.59
C VAL A 186 8.46 17.43 -16.12
N ILE A 187 8.07 18.55 -16.74
CA ILE A 187 6.83 19.27 -16.42
C ILE A 187 5.61 18.37 -16.63
N GLU A 188 5.56 17.62 -17.73
CA GLU A 188 4.45 16.69 -18.00
C GLU A 188 4.42 15.53 -16.99
N LEU A 189 5.57 14.97 -16.63
CA LEU A 189 5.66 13.93 -15.59
C LEU A 189 5.19 14.45 -14.24
N ASP A 190 5.61 15.65 -13.83
CA ASP A 190 5.16 16.28 -12.59
C ASP A 190 3.64 16.51 -12.61
N ARG A 191 3.07 16.92 -13.75
CA ARG A 191 1.62 17.05 -13.93
C ARG A 191 0.92 15.70 -13.73
N GLN A 192 1.41 14.63 -14.34
CA GLN A 192 0.85 13.29 -14.20
C GLN A 192 0.96 12.77 -12.76
N MET A 193 2.09 13.02 -12.09
CA MET A 193 2.27 12.68 -10.69
C MET A 193 1.23 13.38 -9.80
N ARG A 194 0.98 14.68 -10.02
CA ARG A 194 -0.04 15.46 -9.27
C ARG A 194 -1.47 14.96 -9.46
N LEU A 195 -1.79 14.37 -10.62
CA LEU A 195 -3.10 13.74 -10.84
C LEU A 195 -3.31 12.50 -9.96
N LEU A 196 -2.22 11.82 -9.59
CA LEU A 196 -2.25 10.61 -8.77
C LEU A 196 -2.05 10.91 -7.28
N VAL A 197 -1.09 11.78 -6.94
CA VAL A 197 -0.71 12.11 -5.56
C VAL A 197 -0.49 13.62 -5.44
N GLY A 198 -1.20 14.25 -4.52
CA GLY A 198 -1.07 15.66 -4.18
C GLY A 198 0.26 16.00 -3.51
N PRO A 199 0.61 17.29 -3.42
CA PRO A 199 1.86 17.74 -2.80
C PRO A 199 1.95 17.42 -1.30
N ASP A 200 0.81 17.21 -0.64
CA ASP A 200 0.68 16.83 0.76
C ASP A 200 0.67 15.31 0.99
N GLY A 201 0.87 14.52 -0.08
CA GLY A 201 0.79 13.05 -0.04
C GLY A 201 -0.63 12.49 -0.12
N SER A 202 -1.66 13.34 -0.19
CA SER A 202 -3.03 12.90 -0.41
C SER A 202 -3.24 12.37 -1.83
N TYR A 203 -4.36 11.70 -2.11
CA TYR A 203 -4.68 11.27 -3.47
C TYR A 203 -5.04 12.47 -4.35
N GLY A 204 -4.43 12.54 -5.54
CA GLY A 204 -4.78 13.51 -6.57
C GLY A 204 -6.16 13.25 -7.18
N ILE A 205 -6.64 14.19 -8.00
CA ILE A 205 -8.02 14.16 -8.53
C ILE A 205 -8.33 12.88 -9.33
N GLU A 206 -7.38 12.41 -10.14
CA GLU A 206 -7.58 11.18 -10.93
C GLU A 206 -7.60 9.95 -10.02
N ALA A 207 -6.67 9.88 -9.06
CA ALA A 207 -6.63 8.81 -8.07
C ALA A 207 -7.91 8.76 -7.24
N GLN A 208 -8.40 9.91 -6.74
CA GLN A 208 -9.64 9.98 -5.97
C GLN A 208 -10.82 9.40 -6.74
N LYS A 209 -10.98 9.77 -8.01
CA LYS A 209 -12.07 9.26 -8.87
C LYS A 209 -12.01 7.75 -9.03
N ARG A 210 -10.81 7.20 -9.31
CA ARG A 210 -10.59 5.75 -9.49
C ARG A 210 -10.83 4.99 -8.18
N LEU A 211 -10.38 5.54 -7.06
CA LEU A 211 -10.55 4.97 -5.73
C LEU A 211 -12.01 4.98 -5.28
N GLU A 212 -12.76 6.04 -5.57
CA GLU A 212 -14.18 6.08 -5.25
C GLU A 212 -14.97 4.99 -6.00
N GLU A 213 -14.70 4.83 -7.30
CA GLU A 213 -15.34 3.77 -8.11
C GLU A 213 -15.04 2.37 -7.55
N THR A 214 -13.78 2.11 -7.23
CA THR A 214 -13.34 0.80 -6.73
C THR A 214 -13.73 0.54 -5.26
N LEU A 215 -13.90 1.59 -4.45
CA LEU A 215 -14.44 1.52 -3.10
C LEU A 215 -15.88 0.99 -3.12
N ARG A 216 -16.72 1.54 -4.00
CA ARG A 216 -18.12 1.08 -4.16
C ARG A 216 -18.18 -0.39 -4.60
N LYS A 217 -17.36 -0.79 -5.57
CA LYS A 217 -17.25 -2.19 -6.01
C LYS A 217 -16.82 -3.11 -4.86
N SER A 218 -15.89 -2.66 -4.04
CA SER A 218 -15.39 -3.44 -2.90
C SER A 218 -16.45 -3.62 -1.81
N ALA A 219 -17.21 -2.57 -1.51
CA ALA A 219 -18.31 -2.64 -0.55
C ALA A 219 -19.42 -3.60 -1.02
N ALA A 220 -19.79 -3.54 -2.30
CA ALA A 220 -20.76 -4.48 -2.89
C ALA A 220 -20.28 -5.95 -2.78
N ILE A 221 -19.02 -6.24 -3.11
CA ILE A 221 -18.45 -7.58 -2.96
C ILE A 221 -18.51 -8.07 -1.51
N LEU A 222 -18.22 -7.20 -0.53
CA LEU A 222 -18.29 -7.58 0.89
C LEU A 222 -19.74 -7.81 1.35
N TYR A 223 -20.69 -6.99 0.85
CA TYR A 223 -22.11 -7.18 1.10
C TYR A 223 -22.59 -8.52 0.54
N ASP A 224 -22.31 -8.83 -0.73
CA ASP A 224 -22.71 -10.09 -1.37
C ASP A 224 -22.15 -11.30 -0.62
N ARG A 225 -20.87 -11.24 -0.22
CA ARG A 225 -20.24 -12.27 0.61
C ARG A 225 -20.95 -12.46 1.95
N ALA A 226 -21.39 -11.36 2.57
CA ALA A 226 -22.11 -11.42 3.84
C ALA A 226 -23.50 -12.03 3.67
N GLN A 227 -24.22 -11.70 2.59
CA GLN A 227 -25.52 -12.30 2.26
C GLN A 227 -25.38 -13.81 2.07
N VAL A 228 -24.44 -14.25 1.25
CA VAL A 228 -24.17 -15.70 1.03
C VAL A 228 -23.84 -16.40 2.35
N GLN A 229 -23.03 -15.78 3.21
CA GLN A 229 -22.72 -16.36 4.53
C GLN A 229 -23.94 -16.47 5.45
N GLN A 230 -24.85 -15.49 5.42
CA GLN A 230 -26.10 -15.54 6.18
C GLN A 230 -27.04 -16.62 5.65
N GLU A 231 -27.19 -16.72 4.34
CA GLU A 231 -27.99 -17.76 3.68
C GLU A 231 -27.45 -19.16 3.99
N GLU A 232 -26.14 -19.36 3.90
CA GLU A 232 -25.50 -20.64 4.26
C GLU A 232 -25.69 -20.98 5.74
N ALA A 233 -25.60 -20.00 6.63
CA ALA A 233 -25.81 -20.20 8.06
C ALA A 233 -27.27 -20.58 8.36
N GLU A 234 -28.23 -19.92 7.71
CA GLU A 234 -29.64 -20.27 7.81
C GLU A 234 -29.93 -21.64 7.21
N ALA A 235 -29.35 -21.98 6.06
CA ALA A 235 -29.50 -23.29 5.44
C ALA A 235 -28.98 -24.41 6.37
N LYS A 236 -27.81 -24.20 7.01
CA LYS A 236 -27.27 -25.12 8.02
C LYS A 236 -28.19 -25.26 9.23
N ARG A 237 -28.76 -24.15 9.73
CA ARG A 237 -29.74 -24.18 10.83
C ARG A 237 -30.98 -24.99 10.47
N ARG A 238 -31.59 -24.71 9.31
CA ARG A 238 -32.77 -25.42 8.82
C ARG A 238 -32.50 -26.91 8.58
N ALA A 239 -31.33 -27.26 8.04
CA ALA A 239 -30.91 -28.65 7.88
C ALA A 239 -30.82 -29.38 9.23
N ALA A 240 -30.20 -28.77 10.24
CA ALA A 240 -30.11 -29.35 11.58
C ALA A 240 -31.48 -29.51 12.26
N GLU A 241 -32.40 -28.58 12.05
CA GLU A 241 -33.79 -28.67 12.54
C GLU A 241 -34.55 -29.82 11.86
N ALA A 242 -34.44 -29.96 10.54
CA ALA A 242 -35.05 -31.05 9.78
C ALA A 242 -34.54 -32.42 10.24
N GLU A 243 -33.23 -32.58 10.43
CA GLU A 243 -32.64 -33.83 10.98
C GLU A 243 -33.15 -34.16 12.39
N ARG A 244 -33.38 -33.14 13.22
CA ARG A 244 -33.97 -33.31 14.55
C ARG A 244 -35.42 -33.78 14.45
N GLU A 245 -36.23 -33.16 13.61
CA GLU A 245 -37.63 -33.56 13.40
C GLU A 245 -37.73 -34.98 12.84
N GLU A 246 -36.90 -35.35 11.86
CA GLU A 246 -36.85 -36.72 11.36
C GLU A 246 -36.52 -37.73 12.44
N ARG A 247 -35.53 -37.46 13.30
CA ARG A 247 -35.20 -38.34 14.43
C ARG A 247 -36.37 -38.47 15.41
N ILE A 248 -37.05 -37.37 15.72
CA ILE A 248 -38.23 -37.37 16.61
C ILE A 248 -39.34 -38.21 15.97
N ASN A 249 -39.65 -38.02 14.70
CA ASN A 249 -40.69 -38.75 13.98
C ASN A 249 -40.39 -40.26 13.92
N ARG A 250 -39.15 -40.65 13.58
CA ARG A 250 -38.73 -42.06 13.62
C ARG A 250 -38.90 -42.68 15.02
N ARG A 251 -38.62 -41.91 16.07
CA ARG A 251 -38.79 -42.35 17.46
C ARG A 251 -40.27 -42.47 17.85
N VAL A 252 -41.12 -41.56 17.39
CA VAL A 252 -42.58 -41.64 17.57
C VAL A 252 -43.15 -42.88 16.87
N ASP A 253 -42.74 -43.16 15.64
CA ASP A 253 -43.26 -44.31 14.89
C ASP A 253 -42.80 -45.66 15.45
N SER A 254 -41.55 -45.74 15.91
CA SER A 254 -41.07 -46.93 16.65
C SER A 254 -41.82 -47.15 17.97
N LEU A 255 -42.19 -46.09 18.70
CA LEU A 255 -43.02 -46.20 19.91
C LEU A 255 -44.46 -46.63 19.60
N LYS A 256 -45.06 -46.14 18.50
CA LYS A 256 -46.42 -46.54 18.08
C LYS A 256 -46.48 -48.03 17.74
N THR A 257 -45.51 -48.54 16.98
CA THR A 257 -45.43 -49.95 16.59
C THR A 257 -45.19 -50.88 17.77
N MET A 258 -44.35 -50.50 18.74
CA MET A 258 -44.18 -51.26 19.99
C MET A 258 -45.47 -51.34 20.83
N ARG A 259 -46.33 -50.32 20.75
CA ARG A 259 -47.57 -50.25 21.53
C ARG A 259 -48.72 -51.03 20.89
N THR A 260 -48.73 -51.19 19.57
CA THR A 260 -49.74 -52.00 18.85
C THR A 260 -49.41 -53.49 18.80
N GLY A 261 -48.12 -53.88 18.87
CA GLY A 261 -47.69 -55.29 18.93
C GLY A 261 -47.82 -55.97 20.30
N LYS A 262 -48.39 -55.28 21.30
CA LYS A 262 -48.56 -55.77 22.68
C LYS A 262 -50.01 -56.18 23.02
N ARG A 263 -50.84 -56.43 22.01
CA ARG A 263 -52.19 -56.97 22.14
C ARG A 263 -52.24 -58.44 21.78
#